data_AF-A0AAE4DL96-F1
#
_entry.id   AF-A0AAE4DL96-F1
#
_cell.length_a   1.000
_cell.length_b   1.000
_cell.length_c   1.000
_cell.angle_alpha   90.00
_cell.angle_beta   90.00
_cell.angle_gamma   90.00
#
_symmetry.space_group_name_H-M   'P 1'
#
loop_
_entity.id
_entity.type
_entity.pdbx_description
1 polymer ?
#
loop_
_entity_poly.entity_id
_entity_poly.type
_entity_poly.pdbx_seq_one_letter_code
_entity_poly.pdbx_strand_id
1 'polypeptide(L)' 'MEIRNNRTEISLALGEAVLDIVQKGQDVSRENLARTMKFKAERERDDDRLLNYWKACHLLI' A
#
# COMPACT_ATOMS: atom_id res chain seq x y z
N MET A 1 20.20 -5.52 8.93
CA MET A 1 19.95 -4.35 8.06
C MET A 1 18.62 -4.50 7.32
N GLU A 2 17.58 -5.09 7.93
CA GLU A 2 16.33 -5.41 7.20
C GLU A 2 15.13 -4.57 7.65
N ILE A 3 15.08 -4.16 8.92
CA ILE A 3 13.94 -3.41 9.49
C ILE A 3 13.80 -2.01 8.88
N ARG A 4 14.90 -1.36 8.48
CA ARG A 4 14.86 -0.04 7.83
C ARG A 4 14.33 -0.11 6.39
N ASN A 5 14.74 -1.11 5.62
CA ASN A 5 14.24 -1.31 4.25
C ASN A 5 12.73 -1.56 4.24
N ASN A 6 12.23 -2.35 5.20
CA ASN A 6 10.80 -2.65 5.31
C ASN A 6 9.91 -1.40 5.50
N ARG A 7 10.37 -0.37 6.24
CA ARG A 7 9.59 0.87 6.41
C ARG A 7 9.55 1.72 5.14
N THR A 8 10.66 1.84 4.43
CA THR A 8 10.72 2.58 3.17
C THR A 8 9.78 1.97 2.13
N GLU A 9 9.79 0.65 1.98
CA GLU A 9 8.91 -0.04 1.03
C GLU A 9 7.42 0.11 1.38
N ILE A 10 7.07 0.06 2.67
CA ILE A 10 5.69 0.31 3.13
C ILE A 10 5.29 1.77 2.84
N SER A 11 6.17 2.73 3.10
CA SER A 11 5.90 4.14 2.78
C SER A 11 5.76 4.39 1.28
N LEU A 12 6.55 3.71 0.45
CA LEU A 12 6.43 3.76 -1.00
C LEU A 12 5.09 3.19 -1.47
N ALA A 13 4.71 2.01 -0.98
CA ALA A 13 3.42 1.40 -1.28
C ALA A 13 2.25 2.33 -0.92
N LEU A 14 2.28 2.93 0.27
CA LEU A 14 1.27 3.90 0.70
C LEU A 14 1.24 5.13 -0.23
N GLY A 15 2.40 5.67 -0.58
CA GLY A 15 2.52 6.80 -1.52
C GLY A 15 1.93 6.49 -2.90
N GLU A 16 2.20 5.30 -3.44
CA GLU A 16 1.61 4.84 -4.70
C GLU A 16 0.08 4.75 -4.63
N ALA A 17 -0.49 4.25 -3.52
CA ALA A 17 -1.95 4.24 -3.37
C ALA A 17 -2.55 5.64 -3.27
N VAL A 18 -1.90 6.57 -2.57
CA VAL A 18 -2.37 7.97 -2.53
C VAL A 18 -2.43 8.54 -3.95
N LEU A 19 -1.39 8.32 -4.76
CA LEU A 19 -1.37 8.79 -6.14
C LEU A 19 -2.49 8.15 -6.98
N ASP A 20 -2.68 6.84 -6.88
CA ASP A 20 -3.75 6.12 -7.60
C ASP A 20 -5.15 6.64 -7.23
N ILE A 21 -5.39 6.94 -5.96
CA ILE A 21 -6.66 7.47 -5.45
C ILE A 21 -6.92 8.87 -6.00
N VAL A 22 -5.91 9.75 -5.92
CA VAL A 22 -6.00 11.13 -6.44
C VAL A 22 -6.21 11.14 -7.95
N GLN A 23 -5.50 10.29 -8.70
CA GLN A 23 -5.66 10.17 -10.16
C GLN A 23 -7.06 9.70 -10.56
N LYS A 24 -7.73 8.92 -9.71
CA LYS A 24 -9.12 8.48 -9.92
C LYS A 24 -10.16 9.52 -9.46
N GLY A 25 -9.72 10.68 -8.95
CA GLY A 25 -10.61 11.71 -8.41
C GLY A 25 -11.34 11.29 -7.15
N GLN A 26 -10.80 10.32 -6.41
CA GLN A 26 -11.37 9.82 -5.17
C GLN A 26 -10.78 10.55 -3.96
N ASP A 27 -11.56 10.64 -2.89
CA ASP A 27 -11.07 11.21 -1.63
C ASP A 27 -9.99 10.33 -0.99
N VAL A 28 -8.92 10.95 -0.50
CA VAL A 28 -7.87 10.26 0.25
C VAL A 28 -8.38 9.95 1.66
N SER A 29 -8.93 8.75 1.83
CA SER A 29 -9.44 8.24 3.10
C SER A 29 -8.76 6.91 3.47
N ARG A 30 -8.79 6.55 4.75
CA ARG A 30 -8.31 5.23 5.22
C ARG A 30 -8.98 4.08 4.47
N GLU A 31 -10.29 4.20 4.21
CA GLU A 31 -11.05 3.20 3.46
C GLU A 31 -10.56 3.05 2.02
N ASN A 32 -10.38 4.17 1.31
CA ASN A 32 -9.92 4.14 -0.08
C ASN A 32 -8.46 3.65 -0.19
N LEU A 33 -7.62 3.98 0.79
CA LEU A 33 -6.26 3.44 0.91
C LEU A 33 -6.27 1.93 1.13
N ALA A 34 -7.06 1.43 2.08
CA ALA A 34 -7.17 0.00 2.34
C ALA A 34 -7.70 -0.77 1.13
N ARG A 35 -8.73 -0.23 0.44
CA ARG A 35 -9.27 -0.82 -0.79
C ARG A 35 -8.23 -0.87 -1.91
N THR A 36 -7.47 0.21 -2.10
CA THR A 36 -6.44 0.29 -3.15
C THR A 36 -5.27 -0.65 -2.85
N MET A 37 -4.82 -0.71 -1.60
CA MET A 37 -3.77 -1.64 -1.17
C MET A 37 -4.20 -3.10 -1.34
N LYS A 38 -5.44 -3.46 -0.94
CA LYS A 38 -5.99 -4.80 -1.17
C LYS A 38 -6.00 -5.17 -2.65
N PHE A 39 -6.46 -4.25 -3.52
CA PHE A 39 -6.46 -4.48 -4.96
C PHE A 39 -5.06 -4.67 -5.56
N LYS A 40 -4.07 -3.89 -5.09
CA LYS A 40 -2.66 -4.07 -5.50
C LYS A 40 -2.11 -5.42 -5.03
N ALA A 41 -2.38 -5.81 -3.79
CA ALA A 41 -1.97 -7.10 -3.23
C ALA A 41 -2.53 -8.29 -4.02
N GLU A 42 -3.82 -8.27 -4.37
CA GLU A 42 -4.46 -9.35 -5.15
C GLU A 42 -3.87 -9.55 -6.55
N ARG A 43 -3.12 -8.57 -7.06
CA ARG A 43 -2.53 -8.57 -8.40
C ARG A 43 -1.00 -8.68 -8.40
N GLU A 44 -0.38 -8.63 -7.21
CA GLU A 44 1.07 -8.69 -7.05
C GLU A 44 1.54 -10.14 -7.11
N ARG A 45 2.64 -10.37 -7.84
CA ARG A 45 3.25 -11.71 -8.01
C ARG A 45 4.55 -11.85 -7.24
N ASP A 46 5.11 -10.73 -6.81
CA ASP A 46 6.30 -10.70 -5.96
C ASP A 46 5.87 -10.83 -4.48
N ASP A 47 6.29 -11.92 -3.84
CA ASP A 47 5.89 -12.25 -2.46
C ASP A 47 6.38 -11.22 -1.43
N ASP A 48 7.56 -10.61 -1.64
CA ASP A 48 8.10 -9.59 -0.75
C ASP A 48 7.28 -8.30 -0.86
N ARG A 49 6.89 -7.94 -2.08
CA ARG A 49 6.06 -6.77 -2.35
C ARG A 49 4.62 -6.97 -1.90
N LEU A 50 4.08 -8.19 -2.05
CA LEU A 50 2.80 -8.61 -1.49
C LEU A 50 2.79 -8.42 0.04
N LEU A 51 3.83 -8.88 0.73
CA LEU A 51 3.97 -8.73 2.17
C LEU A 51 3.99 -7.26 2.60
N ASN A 52 4.61 -6.38 1.80
CA ASN A 52 4.62 -4.94 2.07
C ASN A 52 3.23 -4.31 1.96
N TYR A 53 2.42 -4.69 0.96
CA TYR A 53 1.03 -4.24 0.86
C TYR A 53 0.18 -4.71 2.05
N TRP A 54 0.35 -5.96 2.52
CA TRP A 54 -0.35 -6.45 3.70
C TRP A 54 0.03 -5.68 4.98
N LYS A 55 1.33 -5.40 5.17
CA LYS A 55 1.80 -4.57 6.29
C LYS A 55 1.25 -3.14 6.20
N ALA A 56 1.21 -2.55 5.00
CA ALA A 56 0.62 -1.24 4.78
C ALA A 56 -0.88 -1.21 5.12
N CYS A 57 -1.65 -2.22 4.70
CA CYS A 57 -3.06 -2.40 5.10
C CYS A 57 -3.23 -2.45 6.62
N HIS A 58 -2.36 -3.19 7.33
CA HIS A 58 -2.47 -3.34 8.78
C HIS A 58 -2.22 -2.03 9.54
N LEU A 59 -1.41 -1.11 9.00
CA LEU A 59 -1.18 0.22 9.58
C LEU A 59 -2.35 1.19 9.40
N LEU A 60 -3.29 0.88 8.52
CA LEU A 60 -4.45 1.73 8.22
C LEU A 60 -5.67 1.42 9.10
N ILE A 61 -5.65 0.28 9.80
CA ILE A 61 -6.67 -0.15 10.78
C ILE A 61 -6.61 0.74 12.02
#